data_AF-A0A6V7X453-F1
#
_entry.id   AF-A0A6V7X453-F1
#
_cell.length_a   1.000
_cell.length_b   1.000
_cell.length_c   1.000
_cell.angle_alpha   90.00
_cell.angle_beta   90.00
_cell.angle_gamma   90.00
#
_symmetry.space_group_name_H-M   'P 1'
#
loop_
_entity.id
_entity.type
_entity.pdbx_description
1 polymer ?
#
loop_
_entity_poly.entity_id
_entity_poly.type
_entity_poly.pdbx_seq_one_letter_code
_entity_poly.pdbx_strand_id
1 'polypeptide(L)' 'MQIIKMTTRIKQDRKCFICGVMNKTIWYRHSKPGHYICRVCYCNQRKIMKIT' A
#
# COMPACT_ATOMS: atom_id res chain seq x y z
N MET A 1 -18.68 -30.80 0.22
CA MET A 1 -17.39 -30.32 0.75
C MET A 1 -17.47 -28.81 0.95
N GLN A 2 -17.83 -28.36 2.16
CA GLN A 2 -17.89 -26.93 2.47
C GLN A 2 -16.52 -26.51 3.01
N ILE A 3 -15.72 -25.84 2.18
CA ILE A 3 -14.48 -25.23 2.65
C ILE A 3 -14.88 -23.98 3.43
N ILE A 4 -14.73 -24.06 4.74
CA ILE A 4 -14.84 -22.95 5.67
C ILE A 4 -13.83 -21.91 5.19
N LYS A 5 -14.30 -20.87 4.49
CA LYS A 5 -13.49 -19.67 4.24
C LYS A 5 -13.26 -19.06 5.62
N MET A 6 -12.13 -19.40 6.24
CA MET A 6 -11.59 -18.69 7.40
C MET A 6 -11.60 -17.22 7.04
N THR A 7 -12.64 -16.51 7.47
CA THR A 7 -12.71 -15.07 7.51
C THR A 7 -11.83 -14.62 8.67
N THR A 8 -10.56 -15.02 8.66
CA THR A 8 -9.53 -14.14 9.19
C THR A 8 -9.78 -12.85 8.45
N ARG A 9 -10.19 -11.79 9.15
CA ARG A 9 -10.15 -10.43 8.63
C ARG A 9 -8.68 -10.16 8.36
N ILE A 10 -8.17 -10.69 7.23
CA ILE A 10 -6.85 -10.37 6.71
C ILE A 10 -6.97 -8.86 6.56
N LYS A 11 -6.27 -8.13 7.44
CA LYS A 11 -6.08 -6.70 7.30
C LYS A 11 -5.71 -6.53 5.84
N GLN A 12 -6.66 -6.00 5.05
CA GLN A 12 -6.62 -5.97 3.58
C GLN A 12 -5.16 -5.96 3.15
N ASP A 13 -4.72 -6.96 2.39
CA ASP A 13 -3.34 -7.16 1.89
C ASP A 13 -2.87 -5.94 1.11
N ARG A 14 -2.71 -4.81 1.79
CA ARG A 14 -2.27 -3.56 1.21
C ARG A 14 -0.83 -3.82 0.88
N LYS A 15 -0.55 -3.79 -0.41
CA LYS A 15 0.76 -3.91 -0.98
C LYS A 15 1.14 -2.55 -1.54
N CYS A 16 2.37 -2.13 -1.30
CA CYS A 16 2.84 -0.89 -1.89
C CYS A 16 2.86 -1.03 -3.41
N PHE A 17 2.15 -0.15 -4.10
CA PHE A 17 2.08 -0.14 -5.56
C PHE A 17 3.46 0.04 -6.23
N ILE A 18 4.42 0.66 -5.54
CA ILE A 18 5.76 0.94 -6.09
C ILE A 18 6.76 -0.16 -5.72
N CYS A 19 6.94 -0.45 -4.43
CA CYS A 19 8.00 -1.37 -3.98
C CYS A 19 7.50 -2.75 -3.52
N GLY A 20 6.19 -2.99 -3.54
CA GLY A 20 5.62 -4.29 -3.23
C GLY A 20 5.65 -4.74 -1.77
N VAL A 21 6.12 -3.90 -0.83
CA VAL A 21 6.09 -4.25 0.60
C VAL A 21 4.65 -4.43 1.08
N MET A 22 4.38 -5.43 1.93
CA MET A 22 3.05 -5.72 2.50
C MET A 22 3.01 -5.52 4.02
N ASN A 23 4.15 -5.67 4.69
CA ASN A 23 4.28 -5.59 6.15
C ASN A 23 4.46 -4.15 6.63
N LYS A 24 3.48 -3.28 6.37
CA LYS A 24 3.50 -1.89 6.84
C LYS A 24 2.21 -1.53 7.58
N THR A 25 2.38 -0.80 8.67
CA THR A 25 1.28 -0.29 9.51
C THR A 25 0.65 0.97 8.93
N ILE A 26 1.41 1.75 8.14
CA ILE A 26 0.98 3.05 7.59
C ILE A 26 1.01 3.03 6.06
N TRP A 27 -0.09 3.49 5.47
CA TRP A 27 -0.33 3.54 4.03
C TRP A 27 -0.73 4.94 3.58
N TYR A 28 -0.15 5.40 2.49
CA TYR A 28 -0.46 6.69 1.86
C TYR A 28 -1.16 6.45 0.52
N ARG A 29 -2.05 7.35 0.11
CA ARG A 29 -2.67 7.27 -1.22
C ARG A 29 -1.65 7.65 -2.29
N HIS A 30 -1.62 6.86 -3.35
CA HIS A 30 -0.90 7.18 -4.57
C HIS A 30 -1.70 8.19 -5.41
N SER A 31 -1.07 8.85 -6.39
CA SER A 31 -1.77 9.73 -7.34
C SER A 31 -2.79 8.99 -8.21
N LYS A 32 -2.54 7.70 -8.47
CA LYS A 32 -3.52 6.83 -9.14
C LYS A 32 -4.59 6.38 -8.13
N PRO A 33 -5.90 6.56 -8.45
CA PRO A 33 -6.99 6.18 -7.58
C PRO A 33 -6.95 4.68 -7.29
N GLY A 34 -7.33 4.28 -6.07
CA GLY A 34 -7.33 2.88 -5.64
C GLY A 34 -5.97 2.30 -5.26
N HIS A 35 -4.86 3.00 -5.50
CA HIS A 35 -3.53 2.52 -5.15
C HIS A 35 -2.99 3.15 -3.85
N TYR A 36 -2.31 2.32 -3.07
CA TYR A 36 -1.64 2.73 -1.83
C TYR A 36 -0.14 2.49 -1.92
N ILE A 37 0.63 3.36 -1.27
CA ILE A 37 2.08 3.29 -1.20
C ILE A 37 2.56 3.36 0.26
N CYS A 38 3.74 2.80 0.51
CA CYS A 38 4.35 2.89 1.82
C CYS A 38 4.93 4.29 2.07
N ARG A 39 5.24 4.58 3.35
CA ARG A 39 5.85 5.87 3.77
C ARG A 39 7.10 6.23 2.96
N VAL A 40 7.97 5.27 2.68
CA VAL A 40 9.24 5.50 1.95
C VAL A 40 8.95 5.99 0.53
N CYS A 41 8.10 5.27 -0.19
CA CYS A 41 7.67 5.63 -1.54
C CYS A 41 6.95 6.98 -1.58
N TYR A 42 6.12 7.27 -0.58
CA TYR A 42 5.44 8.57 -0.47
C TYR A 42 6.42 9.73 -0.26
N CYS A 43 7.39 9.57 0.64
CA CYS A 43 8.44 10.57 0.86
C CYS A 43 9.29 10.77 -0.40
N ASN A 44 9.62 9.70 -1.13
CA ASN A 44 10.37 9.79 -2.38
C ASN A 44 9.59 10.54 -3.47
N GLN A 45 8.29 10.27 -3.63
CA GLN A 45 7.45 11.01 -4.58
C GLN A 45 7.40 12.51 -4.29
N ARG A 46 7.30 12.89 -3.01
CA ARG A 46 7.27 14.30 -2.60
C ARG A 46 8.59 15.03 -2.77
N LYS A 47 9.73 14.32 -2.72
CA LYS A 47 11.04 14.91 -3.01
C LYS A 47 11.19 15.24 -4.49
N ILE A 48 10.65 14.41 -5.38
CA ILE A 48 10.67 14.64 -6.83
C ILE A 48 9.89 15.91 -7.18
N MET A 49 8.75 16.17 -6.54
CA MET A 49 7.93 17.37 -6.80
C MET A 49 8.52 18.70 -6.29
N LYS A 50 9.62 18.71 -5.53
CA LYS A 50 10.23 19.95 -5.00
C LYS A 50 11.47 20.43 -5.77
N ILE A 51 11.88 19.72 -6.83
CA ILE A 51 13.08 20.02 -7.63
C ILE A 51 12.72 20.58 -9.03
N THR A 52 11.47 20.98 -9.24
CA THR A 52 11.02 21.70 -10.44
C THR A 52 10.34 22.99 -10.01
#